data_AF-A0A1H9M366-F1
#
_entry.id   AF-A0A1H9M366-F1
#
_cell.length_a   1.000
_cell.length_b   1.000
_cell.length_c   1.000
_cell.angle_alpha   90.00
_cell.angle_beta   90.00
_cell.angle_gamma   90.00
#
_symmetry.space_group_name_H-M   'P 1'
#
loop_
_entity.id
_entity.type
_entity.pdbx_description
1 polymer ?
#
loop_
_entity_poly.entity_id
_entity_poly.type
_entity_poly.pdbx_seq_one_letter_code
_entity_poly.pdbx_strand_id
1 'polypeptide(L)'
;MSALTFKLLSHTKRDDGLIGRYHLEVTDTSSDRTVTISAEPKHLASARCMKTLLLDRCIFYRATREEHDQMVLAMLDPRYASSEQ
;
A
#
# COMPACT_ATOMS: atom_id res chain seq x y z
N MET A 1 3.09 -15.07 -5.11
CA MET A 1 3.35 -13.98 -4.15
C MET A 1 3.89 -12.80 -4.93
N SER A 2 3.24 -11.63 -4.86
CA SER A 2 3.78 -10.41 -5.48
C SER A 2 5.08 -10.02 -4.77
N ALA A 3 6.13 -9.76 -5.54
CA ALA A 3 7.43 -9.30 -5.05
C ALA A 3 7.39 -7.84 -4.58
N LEU A 4 6.29 -7.38 -3.98
CA LEU A 4 6.09 -6.00 -3.58
C LEU A 4 5.94 -5.93 -2.06
N THR A 5 6.75 -5.10 -1.42
CA THR A 5 6.58 -4.73 -0.01
C THR A 5 6.07 -3.29 0.07
N PHE A 6 5.21 -3.04 1.06
CA PHE A 6 4.58 -1.76 1.28
C PHE A 6 4.88 -1.29 2.70
N LYS A 7 5.28 -0.04 2.83
CA LYS A 7 5.57 0.58 4.12
C LYS A 7 4.93 1.95 4.20
N LEU A 8 4.14 2.17 5.25
CA LEU A 8 3.57 3.48 5.54
C LEU A 8 4.67 4.39 6.09
N LEU A 9 4.95 5.50 5.39
CA LEU A 9 5.90 6.50 5.85
C LEU A 9 5.21 7.58 6.69
N SER A 10 4.08 8.08 6.19
CA SER A 10 3.29 9.12 6.85
C SER A 10 1.88 9.21 6.27
N HIS A 11 1.02 10.00 6.90
CA HIS A 11 -0.29 10.34 6.36
C HIS A 11 -0.56 11.84 6.55
N THR A 12 -1.33 12.42 5.65
CA THR A 12 -1.82 13.79 5.75
C THR A 12 -3.31 13.79 6.06
N LYS A 13 -3.73 14.66 6.99
CA LYS A 13 -5.13 14.85 7.35
C LYS A 13 -5.72 16.00 6.53
N ARG A 14 -7.00 15.89 6.23
CA ARG A 14 -7.82 16.97 5.65
C ARG A 14 -8.37 17.84 6.77
N ASP A 15 -9.00 18.96 6.40
CA ASP A 15 -9.62 19.91 7.34
C ASP A 15 -10.76 19.28 8.16
N ASP A 16 -11.37 18.19 7.67
CA ASP A 16 -12.38 17.39 8.37
C ASP A 16 -11.80 16.43 9.43
N GLY A 17 -10.47 16.42 9.61
CA GLY A 17 -9.77 15.54 10.53
C GLY A 17 -9.58 14.10 10.01
N LEU A 18 -10.14 13.74 8.85
CA LEU A 18 -9.96 12.44 8.22
C LEU A 18 -8.66 12.38 7.44
N ILE A 19 -8.16 11.16 7.20
CA ILE A 19 -6.96 10.96 6.39
C ILE A 19 -7.27 11.26 4.93
N GLY A 20 -6.55 12.22 4.35
CA GLY A 20 -6.65 12.56 2.93
C GLY A 20 -5.74 11.72 2.06
N ARG A 21 -4.48 11.55 2.47
CA ARG A 21 -3.49 10.76 1.72
C ARG A 21 -2.55 10.00 2.64
N TYR A 22 -2.20 8.81 2.22
CA TYR A 22 -1.11 8.01 2.76
C TYR A 22 0.12 8.16 1.86
N HIS A 23 1.28 8.36 2.47
CA HIS A 23 2.57 8.32 1.80
C HIS A 23 3.19 6.96 2.04
N LEU A 24 3.30 6.18 0.96
CA LEU A 24 3.75 4.79 1.01
C LEU A 24 5.07 4.64 0.29
N GLU A 25 5.98 3.91 0.89
CA GLU A 25 7.13 3.33 0.22
C GLU A 25 6.73 1.96 -0.33
N VAL A 26 7.02 1.75 -1.61
CA VAL A 26 6.76 0.50 -2.31
C VAL A 26 8.08 -0.01 -2.85
N THR A 27 8.52 -1.17 -2.38
CA THR A 27 9.74 -1.81 -2.85
C THR A 27 9.36 -3.03 -3.67
N ASP A 28 9.79 -3.03 -4.93
CA ASP A 28 9.76 -4.21 -5.79
C ASP A 28 11.03 -5.02 -5.58
N THR A 29 10.90 -6.12 -4.82
CA THR A 29 12.01 -7.03 -4.49
C THR A 29 12.51 -7.81 -5.69
N SER A 30 11.77 -7.85 -6.81
CA SER A 30 12.24 -8.48 -8.04
C SER A 30 13.20 -7.60 -8.84
N SER A 31 13.06 -6.27 -8.71
CA SER A 31 13.88 -5.29 -9.42
C SER A 31 14.75 -4.42 -8.49
N ASP A 32 14.70 -4.68 -7.18
CA ASP A 32 15.30 -3.86 -6.11
C ASP A 32 14.92 -2.37 -6.21
N ARG A 33 13.73 -2.09 -6.76
CA ARG A 33 13.27 -0.74 -7.03
C ARG A 33 12.36 -0.26 -5.93
N THR A 34 12.78 0.79 -5.24
CA THR A 34 11.94 1.47 -4.23
C THR A 34 11.39 2.78 -4.78
N VAL A 35 10.09 3.01 -4.62
CA VAL A 35 9.44 4.27 -4.97
C VAL A 35 8.52 4.73 -3.86
N THR A 36 8.34 6.05 -3.74
CA THR A 36 7.32 6.63 -2.87
C THR A 36 6.09 7.02 -3.67
N ILE A 37 4.91 6.60 -3.22
CA ILE A 37 3.63 6.97 -3.81
C ILE A 37 2.75 7.69 -2.79
N SER A 38 1.81 8.48 -3.30
CA SER A 38 0.74 9.07 -2.50
C SER A 38 -0.58 8.40 -2.87
N ALA A 39 -1.21 7.74 -1.90
CA ALA A 39 -2.45 7.00 -2.07
C ALA A 39 -3.57 7.60 -1.21
N GLU A 40 -4.65 8.05 -1.84
CA GLU A 40 -5.90 8.34 -1.13
C GLU A 40 -6.54 7.04 -0.56
N PRO A 41 -7.37 7.12 0.51
CA PRO A 41 -8.05 5.96 1.09
C PRO A 41 -8.81 5.09 0.07
N LYS A 42 -9.42 5.69 -0.95
CA LYS A 42 -10.12 4.97 -2.03
C LYS A 42 -9.21 4.05 -2.85
N HIS A 43 -7.91 4.38 -2.95
CA HIS A 43 -6.94 3.53 -3.63
C HIS A 43 -6.57 2.31 -2.77
N LEU A 44 -6.56 2.47 -1.44
CA LEU A 44 -6.33 1.38 -0.49
C LEU A 44 -7.56 0.49 -0.30
N ALA A 45 -8.76 1.00 -0.56
CA ALA A 45 -10.00 0.22 -0.45
C ALA A 45 -10.21 -0.76 -1.62
N SER A 46 -9.40 -0.68 -2.69
CA SER A 46 -9.57 -1.50 -3.87
C SER A 46 -8.24 -1.88 -4.51
N ALA A 47 -8.00 -3.19 -4.59
CA ALA A 47 -6.87 -3.77 -5.31
C ALA A 47 -6.76 -3.26 -6.75
N ARG A 48 -7.89 -3.00 -7.41
CA ARG A 48 -7.91 -2.44 -8.77
C ARG A 48 -7.41 -1.00 -8.80
N CYS A 49 -7.85 -0.17 -7.87
CA CYS A 49 -7.41 1.23 -7.78
C CYS A 49 -5.92 1.32 -7.41
N MET A 50 -5.46 0.48 -6.48
CA MET A 50 -4.04 0.35 -6.14
C MET A 50 -3.22 -0.09 -7.37
N LYS A 51 -3.72 -1.07 -8.13
CA LYS A 51 -3.06 -1.52 -9.36
C LYS A 51 -2.88 -0.38 -10.36
N THR A 52 -3.92 0.41 -10.61
CA THR A 52 -3.81 1.55 -11.53
C THR A 52 -2.75 2.54 -11.04
N LEU A 53 -2.78 2.91 -9.76
CA LEU A 53 -1.82 3.83 -9.16
C LEU A 53 -0.37 3.35 -9.28
N LEU A 54 -0.14 2.04 -9.14
CA LEU A 54 1.19 1.43 -9.27
C LEU A 54 1.64 1.29 -10.73
N LEU A 55 0.71 1.02 -11.65
CA LEU A 55 1.01 0.97 -13.08
C LEU A 55 1.46 2.33 -13.63
N ASP A 56 0.91 3.44 -13.13
CA ASP A 56 1.41 4.79 -13.43
C ASP A 56 2.90 4.99 -13.02
N ARG A 57 3.43 4.13 -12.15
CA ARG A 57 4.84 4.11 -11.72
C ARG A 57 5.65 2.97 -12.35
N CYS A 58 5.07 2.27 -13.31
CA CYS A 58 5.60 1.06 -13.93
C CYS A 58 5.88 -0.06 -12.89
N ILE A 59 5.03 -0.19 -11.88
CA ILE A 59 5.09 -1.26 -10.88
C ILE A 59 3.92 -2.21 -11.11
N PHE A 60 4.24 -3.50 -11.30
CA PHE A 60 3.23 -4.51 -11.58
C PHE A 60 2.63 -5.07 -10.30
N TYR A 61 1.41 -4.64 -9.98
CA TYR A 61 0.67 -5.14 -8.83
C TYR A 61 -0.29 -6.26 -9.23
N ARG A 62 -0.09 -7.44 -8.61
CA ARG A 62 -0.97 -8.60 -8.74
C ARG A 62 -1.24 -9.16 -7.35
N ALA A 63 -2.39 -8.83 -6.80
CA ALA A 63 -2.91 -9.39 -5.57
C ALA A 63 -4.36 -9.83 -5.80
N THR A 64 -4.76 -10.94 -5.18
CA THR A 64 -6.17 -11.25 -4.94
C THR A 64 -6.76 -10.23 -3.97
N ARG A 65 -8.09 -10.23 -3.81
CA ARG A 65 -8.75 -9.35 -2.83
C ARG A 65 -8.24 -9.62 -1.40
N GLU A 66 -8.13 -10.89 -1.03
CA GLU A 66 -7.65 -11.30 0.29
C GLU A 66 -6.19 -10.87 0.52
N GLU A 67 -5.30 -11.11 -0.44
CA GLU A 67 -3.88 -10.67 -0.36
C GLU A 67 -3.78 -9.14 -0.23
N HIS A 68 -4.64 -8.40 -0.96
CA HIS A 68 -4.68 -6.94 -0.87
C HIS A 68 -5.16 -6.47 0.50
N ASP A 69 -6.26 -7.02 1.00
CA ASP A 69 -6.85 -6.64 2.28
C ASP A 69 -5.87 -6.94 3.43
N GLN A 70 -5.20 -8.11 3.40
CA GLN A 70 -4.13 -8.47 4.34
C GLN A 70 -2.95 -7.49 4.28
N MET A 71 -2.49 -7.13 3.09
CA MET A 71 -1.41 -6.15 2.91
C MET A 71 -1.79 -4.78 3.47
N VAL A 72 -3.02 -4.31 3.25
CA VAL A 72 -3.50 -3.04 3.82
C VAL A 72 -3.55 -3.11 5.34
N LEU A 73 -4.05 -4.21 5.90
CA LEU A 73 -4.12 -4.41 7.35
C LEU A 73 -2.72 -4.42 7.97
N ALA A 74 -1.78 -5.19 7.42
CA ALA A 74 -0.40 -5.25 7.93
C ALA A 74 0.32 -3.89 7.85
N MET A 75 0.00 -3.08 6.84
CA MET A 75 0.59 -1.76 6.65
C MET A 75 0.01 -0.69 7.60
N LEU A 76 -1.30 -0.76 7.89
CA LEU A 76 -2.00 0.27 8.69
C LEU A 76 -2.11 -0.07 10.17
N ASP A 77 -2.13 -1.36 10.51
CA ASP A 77 -2.13 -1.84 11.88
C ASP A 77 -0.83 -2.60 12.18
N PRO A 78 0.14 -1.96 12.86
CA PRO A 78 1.41 -2.60 13.18
C PRO A 78 1.25 -3.82 14.10
N ARG A 79 0.07 -4.04 14.72
CA ARG A 79 -0.20 -5.25 15.52
C ARG A 79 -0.39 -6.50 14.66
N TYR A 80 -0.75 -6.34 13.38
CA TYR A 80 -0.86 -7.43 12.41
C TYR A 80 0.49 -7.79 11.76
N ALA A 81 1.52 -6.97 11.95
CA ALA A 81 2.90 -7.33 11.59
C ALA A 81 3.54 -8.33 12.58
N SER A 82 2.79 -8.78 13.60
CA SER A 82 3.27 -9.67 14.66
C SER A 82 2.28 -10.81 14.96
N SER A 83 1.75 -11.44 13.92
CA SER A 83 1.02 -12.72 14.03
C SER A 83 1.89 -13.90 13.56
N GLU A 84 3.13 -13.96 14.04
CA GLU A 84 3.90 -15.18 14.13
C GLU A 84 4.42 -15.29 15.58
N GLN A 85 3.64 -15.94 16.44
CA GLN A 85 4.08 -16.59 17.66
C GLN A 85 3.36 -17.94 17.78
#